data_AF-A0A7Y5KUG2-F1
#
_entry.id   AF-A0A7Y5KUG2-F1
#
_cell.length_a   1.000
_cell.length_b   1.000
_cell.length_c   1.000
_cell.angle_alpha   90.00
_cell.angle_beta   90.00
_cell.angle_gamma   90.00
#
_symmetry.space_group_name_H-M   'P 1'
#
loop_
_entity.id
_entity.type
_entity.pdbx_description
1 polymer ?
#
loop_
_entity_poly.entity_id
_entity_poly.type
_entity_poly.pdbx_seq_one_letter_code
_entity_poly.pdbx_strand_id
1 'polypeptide(L)'
;MFSFACPSFARLLLVVATGVVAACAHSSDVAQPASAGPTTSAPTATERPSAEAQQLAVVRRYFDEVWSAGKLEALDELLAPDYVNHTPSTPNPPPGPGGLKPIVAAFREAFPDLHFTIEDAFVDGDRVAVRVTMEGTHDGTLFGIAPTHKRVRVGQINIERFRDGKIVEHWRVTDELGLMKQLGIVK
;
A
#
# COMPACT_ATOMS: atom_id res chain seq x y z
N MET A 1 -24.49 -45.96 14.01
CA MET A 1 -24.35 -44.62 14.62
C MET A 1 -23.96 -43.65 13.49
N PHE A 2 -24.89 -42.74 13.15
CA PHE A 2 -24.83 -41.52 12.32
C PHE A 2 -23.66 -41.40 11.31
N SER A 3 -23.81 -41.45 9.97
CA SER A 3 -24.72 -40.80 9.00
C SER A 3 -24.94 -39.31 9.22
N PHE A 4 -24.23 -38.49 8.43
CA PHE A 4 -24.74 -37.21 7.90
C PHE A 4 -24.08 -36.90 6.55
N ALA A 5 -24.85 -37.12 5.49
CA ALA A 5 -24.82 -36.32 4.27
C ALA A 5 -25.81 -35.16 4.47
N CYS A 6 -25.51 -33.95 4.00
CA CYS A 6 -26.38 -33.12 3.14
C CYS A 6 -25.76 -31.73 2.90
N PRO A 7 -25.76 -31.22 1.65
CA PRO A 7 -25.38 -29.86 1.27
C PRO A 7 -26.59 -28.90 1.29
N SER A 8 -26.36 -27.59 1.24
CA SER A 8 -27.40 -26.66 0.73
C SER A 8 -26.84 -25.27 0.40
N PHE A 9 -26.83 -24.99 -0.91
CA PHE A 9 -26.98 -23.67 -1.51
C PHE A 9 -28.32 -23.01 -1.09
N ALA A 10 -28.31 -21.71 -0.80
CA ALA A 10 -29.47 -20.82 -0.84
C ALA A 10 -28.97 -19.37 -0.99
N ARG A 11 -29.10 -18.76 -2.17
CA ARG A 11 -30.22 -17.94 -2.68
C ARG A 11 -30.06 -16.43 -2.40
N LEU A 12 -29.66 -15.77 -3.48
CA LEU A 12 -30.01 -14.43 -3.97
C LEU A 12 -31.26 -13.78 -3.33
N LEU A 13 -31.14 -12.52 -2.90
CA LEU A 13 -32.24 -11.56 -2.89
C LEU A 13 -31.71 -10.15 -3.22
N LEU A 14 -31.98 -9.77 -4.47
CA LEU A 14 -31.84 -8.45 -5.05
C LEU A 14 -33.00 -7.58 -4.56
N VAL A 15 -32.73 -6.46 -3.89
CA VAL A 15 -33.76 -5.44 -3.57
C VAL A 15 -33.58 -4.28 -4.56
N VAL A 16 -34.49 -4.21 -5.54
CA VAL A 16 -34.69 -3.04 -6.40
C VAL A 16 -35.81 -2.21 -5.77
N ALA A 17 -35.49 -1.02 -5.28
CA ALA A 17 -36.49 -0.06 -4.81
C ALA A 17 -36.79 0.94 -5.93
N THR A 18 -37.98 0.81 -6.51
CA THR A 18 -38.58 1.76 -7.46
C THR A 18 -39.35 2.87 -6.73
N GLY A 19 -38.93 4.11 -6.97
CA GLY A 19 -39.76 5.29 -7.28
C GLY A 19 -40.91 5.73 -6.37
N VAL A 20 -40.82 6.96 -5.86
CA VAL A 20 -41.93 7.93 -5.87
C VAL A 20 -41.38 9.31 -6.23
N VAL A 21 -41.89 9.88 -7.33
CA VAL A 21 -41.71 11.28 -7.73
C VAL A 21 -42.97 12.04 -7.31
N ALA A 22 -42.83 13.16 -6.61
CA ALA A 22 -43.91 14.13 -6.40
C ALA A 22 -43.39 15.53 -6.73
N ALA A 23 -44.07 16.19 -7.65
CA ALA A 23 -43.73 17.50 -8.19
C ALA A 23 -44.64 18.62 -7.64
N CYS A 24 -44.00 19.74 -7.30
CA CYS A 24 -44.38 21.16 -7.42
C CYS A 24 -45.80 21.68 -7.05
N ALA A 25 -45.86 22.66 -6.14
CA ALA A 25 -46.41 24.02 -6.35
C ALA A 25 -46.26 24.86 -5.04
N HIS A 26 -45.43 25.90 -5.06
CA HIS A 26 -45.78 27.34 -5.11
C HIS A 26 -46.61 27.89 -3.93
N SER A 27 -45.95 28.63 -3.05
CA SER A 27 -46.46 29.93 -2.57
C SER A 27 -45.29 30.81 -2.12
N SER A 28 -45.25 31.99 -2.72
CA SER A 28 -44.29 33.07 -2.55
C SER A 28 -44.41 33.70 -1.17
N ASP A 29 -43.28 33.88 -0.48
CA ASP A 29 -43.15 35.02 0.42
C ASP A 29 -41.74 35.59 0.33
N VAL A 30 -41.69 36.90 0.07
CA VAL A 30 -40.49 37.68 -0.20
C VAL A 30 -40.09 38.34 1.11
N ALA A 31 -38.97 37.92 1.68
CA ALA A 31 -38.28 38.67 2.73
C ALA A 31 -36.80 38.83 2.36
N GLN A 32 -36.40 40.07 2.06
CA GLN A 32 -35.01 40.49 1.88
C GLN A 32 -34.26 40.58 3.22
N PRO A 33 -32.91 40.63 3.22
CA PRO A 33 -32.09 39.90 4.17
C PRO A 33 -31.68 40.74 5.38
N ALA A 34 -31.61 40.10 6.55
CA ALA A 34 -30.84 40.61 7.67
C ALA A 34 -29.35 40.37 7.38
N SER A 35 -28.56 41.43 7.40
CA SER A 35 -27.11 41.41 7.23
C SER A 35 -26.44 40.63 8.37
N ALA A 36 -26.11 39.36 8.13
CA ALA A 36 -25.15 38.64 8.94
C ALA A 36 -23.74 39.15 8.54
N GLY A 37 -23.02 39.72 9.51
CA GLY A 37 -21.66 40.19 9.32
C GLY A 37 -20.71 39.08 8.86
N PRO A 38 -19.45 39.41 8.50
CA PRO A 38 -18.49 38.41 8.09
C PRO A 38 -18.34 37.40 9.22
N THR A 39 -18.90 36.20 9.02
CA THR A 39 -18.56 35.06 9.85
C THR A 39 -17.17 34.68 9.40
N THR A 40 -16.17 35.29 10.05
CA THR A 40 -14.79 34.83 9.99
C THR A 40 -14.82 33.40 10.50
N SER A 41 -14.86 32.43 9.59
CA SER A 41 -14.54 31.05 9.93
C SER A 41 -13.12 31.07 10.48
N ALA A 42 -13.01 30.83 11.78
CA ALA A 42 -11.72 30.61 12.42
C ALA A 42 -10.96 29.52 11.64
N PRO A 43 -9.63 29.61 11.53
CA PRO A 43 -8.84 28.58 10.88
C PRO A 43 -9.12 27.25 11.60
N THR A 44 -9.58 26.26 10.84
CA THR A 44 -9.86 24.91 11.33
C THR A 44 -8.61 24.42 12.06
N ALA A 45 -8.75 24.10 13.35
CA ALA A 45 -7.70 23.43 14.10
C ALA A 45 -7.23 22.22 13.28
N THR A 46 -5.91 22.05 13.14
CA THR A 46 -5.31 20.92 12.43
C THR A 46 -5.90 19.61 12.95
N GLU A 47 -6.86 19.07 12.22
CA GLU A 47 -7.53 17.84 12.59
C GLU A 47 -6.51 16.71 12.49
N ARG A 48 -6.33 15.94 13.58
CA ARG A 48 -5.37 14.83 13.57
C ARG A 48 -5.79 13.85 12.46
N PRO A 49 -4.88 13.46 11.56
CA PRO A 49 -5.22 12.54 10.49
C PRO A 49 -5.75 11.22 11.06
N SER A 50 -6.69 10.60 10.36
CA SER A 50 -7.23 9.28 10.73
C SER A 50 -6.14 8.22 10.79
N ALA A 51 -6.39 7.11 11.50
CA ALA A 51 -5.46 5.99 11.53
C ALA A 51 -5.12 5.48 10.12
N GLU A 52 -6.12 5.40 9.24
CA GLU A 52 -5.95 5.00 7.83
C GLU A 52 -5.03 5.95 7.06
N ALA A 53 -5.22 7.27 7.23
CA ALA A 53 -4.37 8.27 6.60
C ALA A 53 -2.92 8.20 7.12
N GLN A 54 -2.73 7.91 8.41
CA GLN A 54 -1.41 7.71 9.00
C GLN A 54 -0.73 6.44 8.47
N GLN A 55 -1.45 5.33 8.38
CA GLN A 55 -0.92 4.07 7.82
C GLN A 55 -0.49 4.26 6.35
N LEU A 56 -1.33 4.91 5.52
CA LEU A 56 -0.99 5.23 4.14
C LEU A 56 0.23 6.16 4.03
N ALA A 57 0.35 7.15 4.92
CA ALA A 57 1.52 8.01 4.97
C ALA A 57 2.81 7.23 5.30
N VAL A 58 2.74 6.29 6.24
CA VAL A 58 3.87 5.40 6.58
C VAL A 58 4.24 4.51 5.40
N VAL A 59 3.26 3.92 4.70
CA VAL A 59 3.54 3.10 3.50
C VAL A 59 4.18 3.93 2.39
N ARG A 60 3.71 5.15 2.14
CA ARG A 60 4.34 6.06 1.16
C ARG A 60 5.79 6.36 1.52
N ARG A 61 6.05 6.77 2.76
CA ARG A 61 7.42 6.98 3.26
C ARG A 61 8.27 5.72 3.11
N TYR A 62 7.72 4.54 3.36
CA TYR A 62 8.44 3.28 3.18
C TYR A 62 8.89 3.07 1.73
N PHE A 63 8.06 3.32 0.71
CA PHE A 63 8.52 3.20 -0.68
C PHE A 63 9.41 4.36 -1.14
N ASP A 64 9.12 5.58 -0.71
CA ASP A 64 9.84 6.78 -1.15
C ASP A 64 11.21 6.91 -0.48
N GLU A 65 11.26 6.83 0.85
CA GLU A 65 12.48 7.05 1.63
C GLU A 65 13.36 5.80 1.62
N VAL A 66 12.79 4.62 1.91
CA VAL A 66 13.60 3.41 2.07
C VAL A 66 13.95 2.83 0.70
N TRP A 67 12.95 2.47 -0.11
CA TRP A 67 13.20 1.72 -1.34
C TRP A 67 13.68 2.59 -2.50
N SER A 68 13.11 3.78 -2.69
CA SER A 68 13.50 4.67 -3.79
C SER A 68 14.72 5.51 -3.44
N ALA A 69 14.79 6.10 -2.25
CA ALA A 69 15.92 6.95 -1.85
C ALA A 69 17.05 6.20 -1.10
N GLY A 70 16.85 4.94 -0.71
CA GLY A 70 17.88 4.14 -0.03
C GLY A 70 18.18 4.54 1.42
N LYS A 71 17.27 5.25 2.09
CA LYS A 71 17.43 5.72 3.48
C LYS A 71 17.19 4.58 4.47
N LEU A 72 18.24 3.82 4.78
CA LEU A 72 18.15 2.63 5.62
C LEU A 72 17.74 2.95 7.06
N GLU A 73 18.08 4.12 7.56
CA GLU A 73 17.72 4.63 8.88
C GLU A 73 16.21 4.84 9.05
N ALA A 74 15.49 5.14 7.97
CA ALA A 74 14.02 5.28 8.02
C ALA A 74 13.33 3.96 8.40
N LEU A 75 13.99 2.81 8.19
CA LEU A 75 13.46 1.52 8.64
C LEU A 75 13.29 1.45 10.17
N ASP A 76 14.15 2.10 10.95
CA ASP A 76 14.07 2.10 12.42
C ASP A 76 12.85 2.93 12.91
N GLU A 77 12.43 3.92 12.12
CA GLU A 77 11.23 4.73 12.38
C GLU A 77 9.95 4.04 11.93
N LEU A 78 9.95 3.41 10.75
CA LEU A 78 8.74 2.92 10.09
C LEU A 78 8.34 1.51 10.53
N LEU A 79 9.29 0.68 10.96
CA LEU A 79 9.03 -0.71 11.36
C LEU A 79 9.08 -0.89 12.87
N ALA A 80 8.39 -1.92 13.33
CA ALA A 80 8.46 -2.37 14.71
C ALA A 80 9.73 -3.21 14.96
N PRO A 81 10.27 -3.23 16.19
CA PRO A 81 11.43 -4.06 16.54
C PRO A 81 11.20 -5.55 16.33
N ASP A 82 9.96 -6.01 16.44
CA ASP A 82 9.50 -7.39 16.22
C ASP A 82 8.98 -7.63 14.79
N TYR A 83 9.30 -6.76 13.83
CA TYR A 83 8.85 -6.89 12.45
C TYR A 83 9.18 -8.25 11.83
N VAL A 84 8.20 -8.84 11.13
CA VAL A 84 8.35 -10.12 10.44
C VAL A 84 8.13 -9.94 8.93
N ASN A 85 9.09 -10.40 8.13
CA ASN A 85 8.98 -10.46 6.68
C ASN A 85 8.66 -11.89 6.24
N HIS A 86 7.49 -12.08 5.63
CA HIS A 86 6.97 -13.36 5.14
C HIS A 86 7.21 -13.57 3.62
N THR A 87 8.05 -12.76 2.99
CA THR A 87 8.32 -12.85 1.54
C THR A 87 9.01 -14.17 1.20
N PRO A 88 8.45 -14.99 0.28
CA PRO A 88 9.02 -16.30 -0.05
C PRO A 88 10.47 -16.26 -0.57
N SER A 89 10.86 -15.23 -1.32
CA SER A 89 12.21 -15.07 -1.88
C SER A 89 13.26 -14.62 -0.86
N THR A 90 12.86 -14.26 0.36
CA THR A 90 13.76 -13.96 1.47
C THR A 90 13.37 -14.83 2.66
N PRO A 91 13.68 -16.13 2.65
CA PRO A 91 13.27 -17.02 3.74
C PRO A 91 14.02 -16.71 5.04
N ASN A 92 13.28 -16.62 6.14
CA ASN A 92 13.77 -16.45 7.52
C ASN A 92 14.77 -15.29 7.72
N PRO A 93 14.45 -14.05 7.30
CA PRO A 93 15.28 -12.92 7.67
C PRO A 93 15.19 -12.71 9.19
N PRO A 94 16.27 -12.21 9.83
CA PRO A 94 16.18 -11.82 11.24
C PRO A 94 15.00 -10.86 11.47
N PRO A 95 14.25 -11.00 12.57
CA PRO A 95 13.17 -10.06 12.89
C PRO A 95 13.68 -8.61 13.02
N GLY A 96 12.78 -7.67 12.82
CA GLY A 96 13.05 -6.24 12.98
C GLY A 96 13.70 -5.58 11.75
N PRO A 97 14.00 -4.27 11.86
CA PRO A 97 14.61 -3.48 10.78
C PRO A 97 15.94 -4.05 10.27
N GLY A 98 16.73 -4.66 11.18
CA GLY A 98 18.06 -5.20 10.88
C GLY A 98 18.06 -6.31 9.83
N GLY A 99 17.00 -7.12 9.74
CA GLY A 99 16.88 -8.16 8.72
C GLY A 99 16.56 -7.61 7.32
N LEU A 100 15.96 -6.42 7.23
CA LEU A 100 15.55 -5.81 5.97
C LEU A 100 16.61 -4.87 5.37
N LYS A 101 17.42 -4.20 6.20
CA LYS A 101 18.49 -3.28 5.76
C LYS A 101 19.42 -3.86 4.68
N PRO A 102 19.96 -5.09 4.82
CA PRO A 102 20.84 -5.68 3.80
C PRO A 102 20.13 -5.93 2.47
N ILE A 103 18.84 -6.26 2.50
CA ILE A 103 18.05 -6.52 1.30
C ILE A 103 17.85 -5.21 0.52
N VAL A 104 17.45 -4.14 1.20
CA VAL A 104 17.29 -2.82 0.58
C VAL A 104 18.62 -2.34 -0.02
N ALA A 105 19.72 -2.50 0.72
CA ALA A 105 21.06 -2.15 0.23
C ALA A 105 21.43 -2.91 -1.05
N ALA A 106 21.19 -4.23 -1.10
CA ALA A 106 21.47 -5.04 -2.28
C ALA A 106 20.65 -4.61 -3.51
N PHE A 107 19.36 -4.26 -3.34
CA PHE A 107 18.53 -3.75 -4.43
C PHE A 107 18.99 -2.37 -4.92
N ARG A 108 19.39 -1.46 -4.01
CA ARG A 108 19.92 -0.14 -4.37
C ARG A 108 21.28 -0.22 -5.06
N GLU A 109 22.12 -1.19 -4.69
CA GLU A 109 23.38 -1.48 -5.39
C GLU A 109 23.11 -1.99 -6.80
N ALA A 110 22.22 -2.98 -6.94
CA ALA A 110 21.84 -3.56 -8.22
C ALA A 110 21.18 -2.56 -9.18
N PHE A 111 20.36 -1.65 -8.64
CA PHE A 111 19.59 -0.66 -9.38
C PHE A 111 19.83 0.73 -8.79
N PRO A 112 20.89 1.45 -9.19
CA PRO A 112 21.21 2.77 -8.63
C PRO A 112 20.11 3.83 -8.83
N ASP A 113 19.32 3.69 -9.91
CA ASP A 113 18.16 4.52 -10.27
C ASP A 113 16.81 3.91 -9.84
N LEU A 114 16.82 2.95 -8.91
CA LEU A 114 15.62 2.25 -8.42
C LEU A 114 14.54 3.23 -7.95
N HIS A 115 13.34 3.04 -8.48
CA HIS A 115 12.16 3.82 -8.11
C HIS A 115 10.94 2.92 -7.97
N PHE A 116 10.11 3.21 -6.97
CA PHE A 116 8.83 2.55 -6.74
C PHE A 116 7.69 3.53 -6.93
N THR A 117 6.65 3.10 -7.62
CA THR A 117 5.40 3.84 -7.79
C THR A 117 4.25 3.04 -7.20
N ILE A 118 3.55 3.59 -6.21
CA ILE A 118 2.31 3.01 -5.67
C ILE A 118 1.19 3.30 -6.68
N GLU A 119 0.65 2.24 -7.27
CA GLU A 119 -0.41 2.30 -8.28
C GLU A 119 -1.79 2.30 -7.63
N ASP A 120 -1.99 1.41 -6.63
CA ASP A 120 -3.19 1.35 -5.81
C ASP A 120 -2.82 1.16 -4.34
N ALA A 121 -3.68 1.66 -3.45
CA ALA A 121 -3.58 1.42 -2.02
C ALA A 121 -4.97 1.25 -1.40
N PHE A 122 -5.11 0.23 -0.56
CA PHE A 122 -6.35 -0.09 0.15
C PHE A 122 -6.03 -0.27 1.63
N VAL A 123 -6.88 0.26 2.49
CA VAL A 123 -6.78 0.11 3.94
C VAL A 123 -7.97 -0.69 4.43
N ASP A 124 -7.71 -1.71 5.25
CA ASP A 124 -8.73 -2.48 5.96
C ASP A 124 -8.24 -2.77 7.38
N GLY A 125 -8.78 -2.01 8.33
CA GLY A 125 -8.42 -2.09 9.75
C GLY A 125 -6.93 -1.85 10.00
N ASP A 126 -6.21 -2.90 10.42
CA ASP A 126 -4.78 -2.85 10.70
C ASP A 126 -3.89 -3.19 9.50
N ARG A 127 -4.46 -3.34 8.29
CA ARG A 127 -3.70 -3.73 7.09
C ARG A 127 -3.78 -2.68 5.99
N VAL A 128 -2.67 -2.52 5.29
CA VAL A 128 -2.60 -1.77 4.04
C VAL A 128 -2.13 -2.70 2.93
N ALA A 129 -2.96 -2.88 1.91
CA ALA A 129 -2.58 -3.57 0.69
C ALA A 129 -2.21 -2.55 -0.39
N VAL A 130 -1.07 -2.74 -1.04
CA VAL A 130 -0.62 -1.88 -2.14
C VAL A 130 -0.25 -2.69 -3.37
N ARG A 131 -0.61 -2.16 -4.53
CA ARG A 131 -0.05 -2.60 -5.82
C ARG A 131 0.99 -1.58 -6.24
N VAL A 132 2.21 -2.05 -6.52
CA VAL A 132 3.38 -1.20 -6.71
C VAL A 132 4.13 -1.62 -7.96
N THR A 133 4.69 -0.65 -8.67
CA THR A 133 5.62 -0.91 -9.77
C THR A 133 7.02 -0.53 -9.35
N MET A 134 7.98 -1.45 -9.53
CA MET A 134 9.41 -1.22 -9.38
C MET A 134 10.04 -0.97 -10.76
N GLU A 135 10.86 0.07 -10.87
CA GLU A 135 11.63 0.36 -12.07
C GLU A 135 13.10 0.65 -11.74
N GLY A 136 14.00 0.26 -12.63
CA GLY A 136 15.43 0.58 -12.51
C GLY A 136 16.26 -0.07 -13.62
N THR A 137 17.50 0.34 -13.71
CA THR A 137 18.53 -0.16 -14.62
C THR A 137 19.48 -1.08 -13.84
N HIS A 138 19.62 -2.32 -14.29
CA HIS A 138 20.46 -3.32 -13.62
C HIS A 138 21.95 -3.09 -13.90
N ASP A 139 22.53 -2.13 -13.18
CA ASP A 139 23.91 -1.66 -13.33
C ASP A 139 24.85 -2.11 -12.20
N GLY A 140 24.31 -2.70 -11.14
CA GLY A 140 25.09 -3.38 -10.10
C GLY A 140 24.87 -4.89 -10.08
N THR A 141 25.46 -5.55 -9.08
CA THR A 141 25.26 -7.00 -8.88
C THR A 141 24.01 -7.23 -8.04
N LEU A 142 23.08 -8.06 -8.52
CA LEU A 142 21.90 -8.48 -7.76
C LEU A 142 22.01 -9.95 -7.37
N PHE A 143 22.24 -10.26 -6.09
CA PHE A 143 22.27 -11.64 -5.58
C PHE A 143 23.15 -12.60 -6.41
N GLY A 144 24.32 -12.13 -6.86
CA GLY A 144 25.26 -12.90 -7.69
C GLY A 144 25.04 -12.82 -9.20
N ILE A 145 23.99 -12.11 -9.65
CA ILE A 145 23.76 -11.82 -11.07
C ILE A 145 24.56 -10.57 -11.45
N ALA A 146 25.46 -10.70 -12.40
CA ALA A 146 26.25 -9.58 -12.94
C ALA A 146 25.34 -8.53 -13.62
N PRO A 147 25.75 -7.24 -13.64
CA PRO A 147 24.96 -6.19 -14.25
C PRO A 147 24.68 -6.49 -15.72
N THR A 148 23.43 -6.31 -16.12
CA THR A 148 22.97 -6.59 -17.49
C THR A 148 22.75 -5.33 -18.31
N HIS A 149 22.79 -4.16 -17.66
CA HIS A 149 22.51 -2.84 -18.25
C HIS A 149 21.12 -2.73 -18.89
N LYS A 150 20.20 -3.57 -18.46
CA LYS A 150 18.81 -3.56 -18.92
C LYS A 150 17.95 -2.81 -17.92
N ARG A 151 17.06 -1.98 -18.45
CA ARG A 151 15.98 -1.39 -17.68
C ARG A 151 14.89 -2.43 -17.47
N VAL A 152 14.38 -2.50 -16.24
CA VAL A 152 13.29 -3.41 -15.86
C VAL A 152 12.10 -2.60 -15.33
N ARG A 153 10.90 -3.17 -15.50
CA ARG A 153 9.65 -2.71 -14.88
C ARG A 153 8.91 -3.94 -14.36
N VAL A 154 8.72 -4.01 -13.04
CA VAL A 154 8.25 -5.23 -12.36
C VAL A 154 7.11 -4.88 -11.40
N GLY A 155 6.00 -5.61 -11.50
CA GLY A 155 4.86 -5.44 -10.61
C GLY A 155 5.04 -6.18 -9.28
N GLN A 156 4.52 -5.59 -8.21
CA GLN A 156 4.47 -6.16 -6.87
C GLN A 156 3.09 -5.92 -6.23
N ILE A 157 2.70 -6.85 -5.36
CA ILE A 157 1.59 -6.67 -4.42
C ILE A 157 2.13 -6.91 -3.03
N ASN A 158 1.97 -5.92 -2.15
CA ASN A 158 2.44 -5.97 -0.77
C ASN A 158 1.26 -5.79 0.17
N ILE A 159 1.30 -6.49 1.29
CA ILE A 159 0.38 -6.31 2.41
C ILE A 159 1.24 -5.98 3.63
N GLU A 160 0.99 -4.83 4.23
CA GLU A 160 1.64 -4.35 5.45
C GLU A 160 0.63 -4.40 6.60
N ARG A 161 0.96 -5.10 7.69
CA ARG A 161 0.17 -5.04 8.93
C ARG A 161 0.77 -4.03 9.89
N PHE A 162 -0.09 -3.30 10.57
CA PHE A 162 0.24 -2.19 11.45
C PHE A 162 -0.08 -2.48 12.92
N ARG A 163 0.75 -1.94 13.80
CA ARG A 163 0.50 -1.81 15.24
C ARG A 163 1.19 -0.55 15.73
N ASP A 164 0.49 0.29 16.50
CA ASP A 164 1.05 1.52 17.08
C ASP A 164 1.72 2.44 16.04
N GLY A 165 1.13 2.55 14.85
CA GLY A 165 1.64 3.39 13.76
C GLY A 165 2.87 2.84 13.03
N LYS A 166 3.33 1.63 13.35
CA LYS A 166 4.49 0.96 12.73
C LYS A 166 4.09 -0.30 11.98
N ILE A 167 4.87 -0.65 10.96
CA ILE A 167 4.73 -1.92 10.23
C ILE A 167 5.30 -3.05 11.11
N VAL A 168 4.47 -4.05 11.41
CA VAL A 168 4.83 -5.23 12.21
C VAL A 168 4.96 -6.50 11.38
N GLU A 169 4.26 -6.61 10.26
CA GLU A 169 4.35 -7.77 9.39
C GLU A 169 4.20 -7.38 7.93
N HIS A 170 4.84 -8.14 7.06
CA HIS A 170 4.88 -7.88 5.63
C HIS A 170 4.76 -9.15 4.82
N TRP A 171 3.90 -9.11 3.80
CA TRP A 171 3.79 -10.12 2.75
C TRP A 171 3.98 -9.46 1.39
N ARG A 172 4.74 -10.11 0.51
CA ARG A 172 4.98 -9.64 -0.87
C ARG A 172 4.89 -10.78 -1.86
N VAL A 173 4.27 -10.47 -2.99
CA VAL A 173 4.43 -11.22 -4.24
C VAL A 173 5.01 -10.29 -5.29
N THR A 174 6.02 -10.75 -6.01
CA THR A 174 6.72 -10.01 -7.06
C THR A 174 6.67 -10.82 -8.35
N ASP A 175 6.57 -10.16 -9.51
CA ASP A 175 6.74 -10.80 -10.81
C ASP A 175 8.23 -11.15 -11.06
N GLU A 176 8.74 -12.11 -10.29
CA GLU A 176 10.12 -12.57 -10.34
C GLU A 176 10.45 -13.21 -11.69
N LEU A 177 9.50 -13.94 -12.28
CA LEU A 177 9.67 -14.51 -13.62
C LEU A 177 9.79 -13.41 -14.68
N GLY A 178 8.93 -12.39 -14.63
CA GLY A 178 9.01 -11.24 -15.51
C GLY A 178 10.34 -10.49 -15.36
N LEU A 179 10.82 -10.31 -14.13
CA LEU A 179 12.15 -9.75 -13.86
C LEU A 179 13.26 -10.59 -14.51
N MET A 180 13.29 -11.91 -14.25
CA MET A 180 14.31 -12.80 -14.80
C MET A 180 14.31 -12.83 -16.34
N LYS A 181 13.13 -12.74 -16.97
CA LYS A 181 13.00 -12.63 -18.43
C LYS A 181 13.53 -11.30 -18.96
N GLN A 182 13.19 -10.19 -18.32
CA GLN A 182 13.70 -8.87 -18.71
C GLN A 182 15.23 -8.80 -18.59
N LEU A 183 15.79 -9.37 -17.52
CA LEU A 183 17.25 -9.49 -17.35
C LEU A 183 17.89 -10.45 -18.38
N GLY A 184 17.12 -11.34 -18.99
CA GLY A 184 17.60 -12.33 -19.96
C GLY A 184 18.23 -13.57 -19.32
N ILE A 185 17.90 -13.83 -18.06
CA ILE A 185 18.32 -15.03 -17.31
C ILE A 185 17.47 -16.24 -17.73
N VAL A 186 16.18 -16.01 -17.97
CA VAL A 186 15.21 -17.01 -18.40
C VAL A 186 14.56 -16.56 -19.71
N LYS A 187 14.21 -17.50 -20.60
CA LYS A 187 13.51 -17.24 -21.88
C LYS A 187 12.00 -17.41 -21.73
#